data_AF-A0A7S0GJ15-F1
#
_entry.id   AF-A0A7S0GJ15-F1
#
_cell.length_a   1.000
_cell.length_b   1.000
_cell.length_c   1.000
_cell.angle_alpha   90.00
_cell.angle_beta   90.00
_cell.angle_gamma   90.00
#
_symmetry.space_group_name_H-M   'P 1'
#
loop_
_entity.id
_entity.type
_entity.pdbx_description
1 polymer ?
#
loop_
_entity_poly.entity_id
_entity_poly.type
_entity_poly.pdbx_seq_one_letter_code
_entity_poly.pdbx_strand_id
1 'polypeptide(L)'
;DKVRSFNQQNPEIAISYKIASQYLMGVGSHHAGMLSAHKTLVETLFRAQLMRVVFATETLAAGINMPARTTVISSLAKRGFDGNINLLETSNLLQMAGRAGRRGMDTNGTCVLVQTPFEGPEEASQIIVSEVLPIQSQFSPSYPLAVNLIARGGGELEVARALVQKSFAMWEKKQRERNNPPLSDREQGVTELLDERTIATLHVQFLSVLSDTFLKQLDKTRDSRDSSKVSKKLSKMLEAALAVLTSAKGMKKSSKSYIGISRMLQDEKDTLAYLEIDSNSQIADILG
;
A
#
# COMPACT_ATOMS: atom_id res chain seq x y z
N ASP A 1 -5.88 -15.81 46.58
CA ASP A 1 -4.80 -16.75 47.00
C ASP A 1 -4.11 -17.48 45.86
N LYS A 2 -4.82 -18.20 44.98
CA LYS A 2 -4.19 -18.97 43.87
C LYS A 2 -3.32 -18.13 42.93
N VAL A 3 -3.77 -16.93 42.53
CA VAL A 3 -2.97 -16.00 41.70
C VAL A 3 -1.68 -15.57 42.41
N ARG A 4 -1.73 -15.37 43.72
CA ARG A 4 -0.56 -14.98 44.53
C ARG A 4 0.47 -16.10 44.57
N SER A 5 0.03 -17.33 44.80
CA SER A 5 0.89 -18.52 44.78
C SER A 5 1.49 -18.77 43.39
N PHE A 6 0.69 -18.63 42.32
CA PHE A 6 1.18 -18.74 40.95
C PHE A 6 2.26 -17.71 40.63
N ASN A 7 2.03 -16.43 40.98
CA ASN A 7 2.99 -15.35 40.73
C ASN A 7 4.27 -15.50 41.54
N GLN A 8 4.22 -16.12 42.73
CA GLN A 8 5.42 -16.43 43.52
C GLN A 8 6.26 -17.52 42.89
N GLN A 9 5.61 -18.52 42.27
CA GLN A 9 6.30 -19.63 41.59
C GLN A 9 6.80 -19.25 40.19
N ASN A 10 6.13 -18.30 39.52
CA ASN A 10 6.38 -17.94 38.12
C ASN A 10 6.42 -16.40 37.96
N PRO A 11 7.44 -15.72 38.52
CA PRO A 11 7.54 -14.26 38.47
C PRO A 11 7.61 -13.70 37.03
N GLU A 12 8.18 -14.46 36.09
CA GLU A 12 8.37 -14.08 34.68
C GLU A 12 7.08 -14.01 33.86
N ILE A 13 6.03 -14.71 34.30
CA ILE A 13 4.71 -14.71 33.65
C ILE A 13 3.60 -14.26 34.61
N ALA A 14 3.97 -13.49 35.63
CA ALA A 14 3.06 -13.02 36.67
C ALA A 14 1.81 -12.35 36.06
N ILE A 15 0.65 -12.71 36.60
CA ILE A 15 -0.65 -12.20 36.15
C ILE A 15 -1.13 -11.16 37.16
N SER A 16 -1.46 -9.96 36.68
CA SER A 16 -2.11 -8.94 37.50
C SER A 16 -3.49 -9.40 37.94
N TYR A 17 -3.88 -9.07 39.18
CA TYR A 17 -5.21 -9.36 39.70
C TYR A 17 -6.33 -8.81 38.80
N LYS A 18 -6.11 -7.66 38.16
CA LYS A 18 -7.07 -7.06 37.22
C LYS A 18 -7.32 -7.95 36.00
N ILE A 19 -6.25 -8.48 35.41
CA ILE A 19 -6.33 -9.38 34.24
C ILE A 19 -6.98 -10.70 34.63
N ALA A 20 -6.60 -11.27 35.77
CA ALA A 20 -7.23 -12.49 36.28
C ALA A 20 -8.74 -12.31 36.49
N SER A 21 -9.16 -11.16 37.03
CA SER A 21 -10.57 -10.82 37.19
C SER A 21 -11.30 -10.74 35.84
N GLN A 22 -10.70 -10.12 34.82
CA GLN A 22 -11.27 -10.06 33.47
C GLN A 22 -11.47 -11.46 32.87
N TYR A 23 -10.46 -12.34 33.01
CA TYR A 23 -10.56 -13.73 32.53
C TYR A 23 -11.65 -14.51 33.25
N LEU A 24 -11.84 -14.30 34.55
CA LEU A 24 -12.93 -14.92 35.31
C LEU A 24 -14.31 -14.39 34.88
N MET A 25 -14.40 -13.16 34.39
CA MET A 25 -15.62 -12.61 33.78
C MET A 25 -15.84 -13.09 32.34
N GLY A 26 -14.93 -13.90 31.78
CA GLY A 26 -15.00 -14.38 30.40
C GLY A 26 -14.63 -13.33 29.36
N VAL A 27 -13.82 -12.33 29.74
CA VAL A 27 -13.35 -11.26 28.86
C VAL A 27 -11.83 -11.29 28.77
N GLY A 28 -11.29 -11.27 27.55
CA GLY A 28 -9.85 -11.26 27.31
C GLY A 28 -9.41 -10.24 26.28
N SER A 29 -8.10 -10.04 26.19
CA SER A 29 -7.45 -9.30 25.11
C SER A 29 -6.47 -10.21 24.37
N HIS A 30 -6.19 -9.91 23.11
CA HIS A 30 -5.17 -10.59 22.30
C HIS A 30 -4.46 -9.59 21.39
N HIS A 31 -3.20 -9.29 21.70
CA HIS A 31 -2.38 -8.38 20.91
C HIS A 31 -0.89 -8.71 21.01
N ALA A 32 -0.10 -8.18 20.08
CA ALA A 32 1.34 -8.45 19.99
C ALA A 32 2.11 -8.09 21.28
N GLY A 33 1.67 -7.04 22.00
CA GLY A 33 2.26 -6.62 23.27
C GLY A 33 2.01 -7.53 24.48
N MET A 34 1.24 -8.62 24.34
CA MET A 34 1.04 -9.60 25.41
C MET A 34 2.14 -10.66 25.44
N LEU A 35 2.49 -11.11 26.65
CA LEU A 35 3.35 -12.27 26.86
C LEU A 35 2.79 -13.50 26.13
N SER A 36 3.67 -14.30 25.52
CA SER A 36 3.28 -15.50 24.76
C SER A 36 2.49 -16.51 25.59
N ALA A 37 2.82 -16.65 26.88
CA ALA A 37 2.07 -17.50 27.80
C ALA A 37 0.62 -17.01 27.97
N HIS A 38 0.40 -15.70 28.09
CA HIS A 38 -0.94 -15.13 28.25
C HIS A 38 -1.76 -15.25 26.96
N LYS A 39 -1.15 -15.05 25.78
CA LYS A 39 -1.81 -15.28 24.49
C LYS A 39 -2.31 -16.72 24.36
N THR A 40 -1.45 -17.69 24.69
CA THR A 40 -1.79 -19.12 24.67
C THR A 40 -2.93 -19.44 25.65
N LEU A 41 -2.94 -18.82 26.82
CA LEU A 41 -4.02 -18.95 27.80
C LEU A 41 -5.35 -18.42 27.25
N VAL A 42 -5.38 -17.21 26.69
CA VAL A 42 -6.60 -16.64 26.09
C VAL A 42 -7.13 -17.52 24.96
N GLU A 43 -6.26 -18.00 24.08
CA GLU A 43 -6.65 -18.89 22.97
C GLU A 43 -7.21 -20.22 23.47
N THR A 44 -6.67 -20.76 24.55
CA THR A 44 -7.14 -22.01 25.15
C THR A 44 -8.49 -21.82 25.82
N LEU A 45 -8.65 -20.75 26.61
CA LEU A 45 -9.91 -20.42 27.27
C LEU A 45 -11.03 -20.09 26.26
N PHE A 46 -10.70 -19.43 25.16
CA PHE A 46 -11.67 -19.12 24.11
C PHE A 46 -12.11 -20.38 23.36
N ARG A 47 -11.19 -21.28 22.98
CA ARG A 47 -11.52 -22.57 22.37
C ARG A 47 -12.35 -23.47 23.29
N ALA A 48 -12.10 -23.40 24.59
CA ALA A 48 -12.89 -24.07 25.62
C ALA A 48 -14.25 -23.39 25.90
N GLN A 49 -14.61 -22.32 25.16
CA GLN A 49 -15.85 -21.55 25.33
C GLN A 49 -16.01 -20.91 26.72
N LEU A 50 -14.91 -20.74 27.46
CA LEU A 50 -14.89 -20.09 28.78
C LEU A 50 -14.75 -18.57 28.66
N MET A 51 -14.22 -18.08 27.54
CA MET A 51 -14.26 -16.66 27.19
C MET A 51 -15.40 -16.38 26.20
N ARG A 52 -16.21 -15.39 26.52
CA ARG A 52 -17.32 -14.92 25.69
C ARG A 52 -16.90 -13.79 24.75
N VAL A 53 -15.99 -12.93 25.20
CA VAL A 53 -15.55 -11.75 24.45
C VAL A 53 -14.03 -11.66 24.47
N VAL A 54 -13.43 -11.50 23.30
CA VAL A 54 -11.99 -11.24 23.17
C VAL A 54 -11.79 -10.01 22.31
N PHE A 55 -11.10 -9.02 22.86
CA PHE A 55 -10.65 -7.83 22.13
C PHE A 55 -9.31 -8.12 21.48
N ALA A 56 -9.22 -8.04 20.17
CA ALA A 56 -8.01 -8.41 19.46
C ALA A 56 -7.56 -7.35 18.47
N THR A 57 -6.25 -7.27 18.26
CA THR A 57 -5.68 -6.53 17.13
C THR A 57 -5.77 -7.35 15.85
N GLU A 58 -5.68 -6.67 14.72
CA GLU A 58 -5.74 -7.26 13.37
C GLU A 58 -4.86 -8.51 13.17
N THR A 59 -3.69 -8.57 13.81
CA THR A 59 -2.77 -9.71 13.73
C THR A 59 -3.39 -11.05 14.12
N LEU A 60 -4.44 -11.05 14.95
CA LEU A 60 -5.20 -12.27 15.26
C LEU A 60 -5.83 -12.89 14.01
N ALA A 61 -6.31 -12.05 13.09
CA ALA A 61 -7.02 -12.49 11.89
C ALA A 61 -6.11 -13.25 10.92
N ALA A 62 -4.80 -13.01 10.95
CA ALA A 62 -3.84 -13.59 10.00
C ALA A 62 -3.27 -14.96 10.41
N GLY A 63 -3.35 -15.39 11.68
CA GLY A 63 -2.43 -16.44 12.16
C GLY A 63 -2.96 -17.52 13.10
N ILE A 64 -4.16 -17.41 13.66
CA ILE A 64 -4.59 -18.30 14.77
C ILE A 64 -5.96 -18.92 14.51
N ASN A 65 -6.13 -20.21 14.81
CA ASN A 65 -7.43 -20.89 14.70
C ASN A 65 -8.32 -20.61 15.92
N MET A 66 -8.93 -19.41 15.93
CA MET A 66 -9.83 -18.96 17.00
C MET A 66 -11.16 -18.41 16.39
N PRO A 67 -12.06 -19.30 15.90
CA PRO A 67 -13.31 -18.87 15.28
C PRO A 67 -14.34 -18.42 16.33
N ALA A 68 -15.02 -17.32 16.05
CA ALA A 68 -16.08 -16.75 16.88
C ALA A 68 -17.44 -16.89 16.18
N ARG A 69 -18.55 -16.81 16.92
CA ARG A 69 -19.88 -16.71 16.29
C ARG A 69 -20.05 -15.36 15.57
N THR A 70 -19.53 -14.31 16.19
CA THR A 70 -19.65 -12.94 15.72
C THR A 70 -18.29 -12.26 15.78
N THR A 71 -17.92 -11.55 14.71
CA THR A 71 -16.80 -10.61 14.71
C THR A 71 -17.34 -9.19 14.73
N VAL A 72 -16.73 -8.32 15.53
CA VAL A 72 -17.04 -6.89 15.56
C VAL A 72 -15.79 -6.10 15.16
N ILE A 73 -15.92 -5.26 14.16
CA ILE A 73 -14.85 -4.42 13.63
C ILE A 73 -15.11 -2.99 14.14
N SER A 74 -14.25 -2.52 15.03
CA SER A 74 -14.45 -1.27 15.77
C SER A 74 -14.11 -0.01 15.00
N SER A 75 -13.29 -0.12 13.95
CA SER A 75 -12.92 0.99 13.05
C SER A 75 -12.50 0.43 11.71
N LEU A 76 -12.80 1.19 10.66
CA LEU A 76 -12.55 0.90 9.26
C LEU A 76 -11.30 1.61 8.72
N ALA A 77 -10.65 2.48 9.50
CA ALA A 77 -9.38 3.07 9.14
C ALA A 77 -8.26 2.61 10.07
N LYS A 78 -7.05 2.61 9.52
CA LYS A 78 -5.83 2.21 10.20
C LYS A 78 -4.71 3.13 9.77
N ARG A 79 -3.73 3.30 10.65
CA ARG A 79 -2.49 3.98 10.31
C ARG A 79 -1.66 3.14 9.32
N GLY A 80 -1.45 3.66 8.13
CA GLY A 80 -0.61 3.07 7.09
C GLY A 80 0.88 3.19 7.41
N PHE A 81 1.69 2.49 6.63
CA PHE A 81 3.16 2.53 6.74
C PHE A 81 3.74 3.89 6.36
N ASP A 82 3.02 4.64 5.53
CA ASP A 82 3.29 6.04 5.18
C ASP A 82 2.99 7.02 6.32
N GLY A 83 2.45 6.53 7.44
CA GLY A 83 2.10 7.32 8.61
C GLY A 83 0.74 8.03 8.50
N ASN A 84 0.04 7.89 7.37
CA ASN A 84 -1.30 8.44 7.15
C ASN A 84 -2.37 7.50 7.71
N ILE A 85 -3.59 8.01 7.87
CA ILE A 85 -4.75 7.17 8.22
C ILE A 85 -5.43 6.78 6.92
N ASN A 86 -5.41 5.49 6.61
CA ASN A 86 -5.95 4.93 5.38
C ASN A 86 -7.13 4.02 5.74
N LEU A 87 -8.10 3.89 4.83
CA LEU A 87 -9.13 2.88 4.95
C LEU A 87 -8.52 1.48 4.91
N LEU A 88 -9.16 0.56 5.61
CA LEU A 88 -8.78 -0.84 5.66
C LEU A 88 -8.93 -1.47 4.27
N GLU A 89 -7.93 -2.25 3.87
CA GLU A 89 -8.02 -3.04 2.65
C GLU A 89 -9.10 -4.12 2.78
N THR A 90 -9.80 -4.41 1.68
CA THR A 90 -10.85 -5.43 1.65
C THR A 90 -10.35 -6.81 2.09
N SER A 91 -9.12 -7.18 1.73
CA SER A 91 -8.46 -8.40 2.21
C SER A 91 -8.48 -8.52 3.73
N ASN A 92 -8.14 -7.44 4.43
CA ASN A 92 -7.97 -7.43 5.87
C ASN A 92 -9.34 -7.45 6.55
N LEU A 93 -10.33 -6.75 5.97
CA LEU A 93 -11.72 -6.84 6.38
C LEU A 93 -12.22 -8.29 6.28
N LEU A 94 -12.01 -8.94 5.13
CA LEU A 94 -12.44 -10.31 4.88
C LEU A 94 -11.73 -11.32 5.79
N GLN A 95 -10.45 -11.12 6.11
CA GLN A 95 -9.73 -11.96 7.07
C GLN A 95 -10.32 -11.86 8.48
N MET A 96 -10.68 -10.66 8.94
CA MET A 96 -11.35 -10.46 10.23
C MET A 96 -12.77 -11.02 10.22
N ALA A 97 -13.56 -10.69 9.19
CA ALA A 97 -14.94 -11.16 9.02
C ALA A 97 -15.01 -12.69 8.91
N GLY A 98 -14.04 -13.32 8.25
CA GLY A 98 -13.93 -14.77 8.11
C GLY A 98 -13.68 -15.54 9.41
N ARG A 99 -13.43 -14.84 10.52
CA ARG A 99 -13.42 -15.43 11.87
C ARG A 99 -14.81 -15.64 12.44
N ALA A 100 -15.83 -14.98 11.87
CA ALA A 100 -17.21 -15.20 12.26
C ALA A 100 -17.78 -16.48 11.63
N GLY A 101 -18.53 -17.24 12.42
CA GLY A 101 -19.11 -18.52 12.04
C GLY A 101 -18.22 -19.69 12.41
N ARG A 102 -18.66 -20.47 13.40
CA ARG A 102 -17.95 -21.67 13.83
C ARG A 102 -18.47 -22.88 13.07
N ARG A 103 -17.60 -23.51 12.27
CA ARG A 103 -17.93 -24.73 11.51
C ARG A 103 -18.53 -25.80 12.42
N GLY A 104 -19.70 -26.32 12.05
CA GLY A 104 -20.40 -27.38 12.79
C GLY A 104 -21.12 -26.92 14.07
N MET A 105 -21.05 -25.63 14.44
CA MET A 105 -21.75 -25.08 15.61
C MET A 105 -22.75 -23.98 15.21
N ASP A 106 -22.37 -23.10 14.30
CA ASP A 106 -23.22 -21.99 13.84
C ASP A 106 -23.69 -22.24 12.41
N THR A 107 -24.94 -21.89 12.11
CA THR A 107 -25.47 -21.92 10.74
C THR A 107 -24.88 -20.79 9.90
N ASN A 108 -24.82 -19.60 10.47
CA ASN A 108 -24.32 -18.39 9.82
C ASN A 108 -23.34 -17.67 10.76
N GLY A 109 -22.30 -17.04 10.20
CA GLY A 109 -21.44 -16.11 10.90
C GLY A 109 -21.92 -14.67 10.74
N THR A 110 -21.81 -13.86 11.79
CA THR A 110 -22.17 -12.44 11.74
C THR A 110 -20.93 -11.56 11.86
N CYS A 111 -20.75 -10.62 10.93
CA CYS A 111 -19.75 -9.57 11.04
C CYS A 111 -20.46 -8.23 11.24
N VAL A 112 -20.07 -7.48 12.27
CA VAL A 112 -20.63 -6.16 12.59
C VAL A 112 -19.56 -5.11 12.37
N LEU A 113 -19.87 -4.11 11.54
CA LEU A 113 -19.03 -2.93 11.36
C LEU A 113 -19.60 -1.82 12.23
N VAL A 114 -18.77 -1.25 13.10
CA VAL A 114 -19.18 -0.18 14.00
C VAL A 114 -18.93 1.16 13.31
N GLN A 115 -19.97 1.96 13.17
CA GLN A 115 -19.85 3.34 12.70
C GLN A 115 -19.08 4.18 13.72
N THR A 116 -18.11 4.95 13.24
CA THR A 116 -17.35 5.91 14.05
C THR A 116 -17.71 7.35 13.64
N PRO A 117 -17.32 8.38 14.40
CA PRO A 117 -17.52 9.76 13.98
C PRO A 117 -16.76 10.15 12.70
N PHE A 118 -15.76 9.35 12.30
CA PHE A 118 -14.88 9.62 11.17
C PHE A 118 -15.15 8.71 9.96
N GLU A 119 -15.81 7.57 10.17
CA GLU A 119 -16.09 6.56 9.15
C GLU A 119 -17.56 6.17 9.22
N GLY A 120 -18.25 6.27 8.10
CA GLY A 120 -19.67 6.01 7.96
C GLY A 120 -20.00 4.79 7.11
N PRO A 121 -21.29 4.66 6.73
CA PRO A 121 -21.77 3.61 5.84
C PRO A 121 -21.15 3.67 4.43
N GLU A 122 -20.72 4.84 3.97
CA GLU A 122 -20.12 5.03 2.65
C GLU A 122 -18.75 4.35 2.56
N GLU A 123 -17.87 4.60 3.54
CA GLU A 123 -16.57 3.95 3.65
C GLU A 123 -16.73 2.44 3.86
N ALA A 124 -17.70 2.03 4.69
CA ALA A 124 -18.01 0.62 4.89
C ALA A 124 -18.41 -0.08 3.57
N SER A 125 -19.31 0.55 2.81
CA SER A 125 -19.73 0.06 1.49
C SER A 125 -18.56 0.00 0.53
N GLN A 126 -17.72 1.04 0.50
CA GLN A 126 -16.53 1.07 -0.35
C GLN A 126 -15.62 -0.14 -0.07
N ILE A 127 -15.31 -0.42 1.19
CA ILE A 127 -14.40 -1.54 1.53
C ILE A 127 -15.05 -2.89 1.17
N ILE A 128 -16.35 -3.06 1.39
CA ILE A 128 -17.05 -4.33 1.12
C ILE A 128 -17.14 -4.62 -0.39
N VAL A 129 -17.38 -3.59 -1.21
CA VAL A 129 -17.56 -3.75 -2.67
C VAL A 129 -16.24 -3.77 -3.42
N SER A 130 -15.19 -3.15 -2.87
CA SER A 130 -13.88 -3.09 -3.53
C SER A 130 -13.29 -4.49 -3.77
N GLU A 131 -12.54 -4.64 -4.85
CA GLU A 131 -11.85 -5.90 -5.15
C GLU A 131 -10.70 -6.16 -4.17
N VAL A 132 -10.45 -7.44 -3.91
CA VAL A 132 -9.26 -7.85 -3.15
C VAL A 132 -8.04 -7.60 -4.03
N LEU A 133 -7.12 -6.77 -3.53
CA LEU A 133 -5.88 -6.47 -4.24
C LEU A 133 -5.08 -7.75 -4.51
N PRO A 134 -4.47 -7.88 -5.69
CA PRO A 134 -3.65 -9.06 -6.01
C PRO A 134 -2.42 -9.12 -5.10
N ILE A 135 -1.97 -10.34 -4.83
CA ILE A 135 -0.74 -10.57 -4.07
C ILE A 135 0.43 -9.98 -4.87
N GLN A 136 1.17 -9.08 -4.25
CA GLN A 136 2.38 -8.47 -4.81
C GLN A 136 3.63 -9.10 -4.23
N SER A 137 4.67 -9.26 -5.04
CA SER A 137 5.96 -9.74 -4.56
C SER A 137 6.57 -8.75 -3.57
N GLN A 138 6.92 -9.25 -2.39
CA GLN A 138 7.73 -8.54 -1.39
C GLN A 138 9.22 -8.91 -1.51
N PHE A 139 9.63 -9.48 -2.64
CA PHE A 139 11.02 -9.84 -2.88
C PHE A 139 11.89 -8.58 -2.94
N SER A 140 12.80 -8.46 -1.97
CA SER A 140 13.79 -7.38 -1.92
C SER A 140 15.19 -8.00 -1.95
N PRO A 141 16.04 -7.64 -2.92
CA PRO A 141 17.41 -8.12 -2.95
C PRO A 141 18.18 -7.59 -1.74
N SER A 142 18.86 -8.48 -1.02
CA SER A 142 19.68 -8.14 0.13
C SER A 142 21.04 -8.83 0.04
N TYR A 143 22.08 -8.22 0.64
CA TYR A 143 23.42 -8.79 0.67
C TYR A 143 23.46 -10.23 1.23
N PRO A 144 22.79 -10.54 2.36
CA PRO A 144 22.75 -11.92 2.85
C PRO A 144 22.11 -12.90 1.86
N LEU A 145 21.09 -12.46 1.12
CA LEU A 145 20.46 -13.28 0.10
C LEU A 145 21.43 -13.58 -1.04
N ALA A 146 22.14 -12.56 -1.56
CA ALA A 146 23.11 -12.72 -2.63
C ALA A 146 24.24 -13.69 -2.25
N VAL A 147 24.84 -13.51 -1.07
CA VAL A 147 25.91 -14.39 -0.57
C VAL A 147 25.42 -15.84 -0.42
N ASN A 148 24.21 -16.04 0.15
CA ASN A 148 23.64 -17.38 0.31
C ASN A 148 23.33 -18.05 -1.04
N LEU A 149 22.89 -17.30 -2.04
CA LEU A 149 22.62 -17.83 -3.38
C LEU A 149 23.91 -18.25 -4.08
N ILE A 150 24.96 -17.43 -4.01
CA ILE A 150 26.28 -17.74 -4.58
C ILE A 150 26.91 -18.94 -3.88
N ALA A 151 26.86 -18.99 -2.54
CA ALA A 151 27.40 -20.11 -1.78
C ALA A 151 26.67 -21.43 -2.11
N ARG A 152 25.34 -21.41 -2.27
CA ARG A 152 24.55 -22.59 -2.68
C ARG A 152 24.81 -23.00 -4.13
N GLY A 153 25.15 -22.04 -4.99
CA GLY A 153 25.54 -22.27 -6.38
C GLY A 153 27.00 -22.69 -6.54
N GLY A 154 27.72 -23.00 -5.45
CA GLY A 154 29.14 -23.40 -5.54
C GLY A 154 30.09 -22.27 -5.96
N GLY A 155 29.67 -21.01 -5.82
CA GLY A 155 30.40 -19.84 -6.33
C GLY A 155 29.96 -19.38 -7.72
N GLU A 156 29.10 -20.14 -8.41
CA GLU A 156 28.64 -19.79 -9.75
C GLU A 156 27.53 -18.75 -9.71
N LEU A 157 27.82 -17.56 -10.25
CA LEU A 157 26.89 -16.45 -10.32
C LEU A 157 25.66 -16.76 -11.20
N GLU A 158 25.83 -17.54 -12.25
CA GLU A 158 24.74 -17.91 -13.17
C GLU A 158 23.65 -18.73 -12.48
N VAL A 159 24.02 -19.61 -11.54
CA VAL A 159 23.06 -20.37 -10.74
C VAL A 159 22.25 -19.43 -9.83
N ALA A 160 22.92 -18.49 -9.18
CA ALA A 160 22.26 -17.47 -8.37
C ALA A 160 21.29 -16.61 -9.21
N ARG A 161 21.71 -16.20 -10.41
CA ARG A 161 20.91 -15.43 -11.37
C ARG A 161 19.68 -16.21 -11.82
N ALA A 162 19.83 -17.48 -12.18
CA ALA A 162 18.73 -18.35 -12.58
C ALA A 162 17.69 -18.53 -11.47
N LEU A 163 18.11 -18.55 -10.20
CA LEU A 163 17.21 -18.62 -9.04
C LEU A 163 16.42 -17.31 -8.87
N VAL A 164 17.07 -16.16 -9.00
CA VAL A 164 16.39 -14.85 -8.95
C VAL A 164 15.41 -14.68 -10.12
N GLN A 165 15.76 -15.16 -11.31
CA GLN A 165 14.88 -15.13 -12.49
C GLN A 165 13.59 -15.95 -12.30
N LYS A 166 13.61 -16.97 -11.44
CA LYS A 166 12.41 -17.76 -11.07
C LYS A 166 11.58 -17.12 -9.95
N SER A 167 12.00 -15.96 -9.41
CA SER A 167 11.26 -15.29 -8.35
C SER A 167 9.92 -14.74 -8.82
N PHE A 168 8.98 -14.61 -7.89
CA PHE A 168 7.66 -14.03 -8.17
C PHE A 168 7.76 -12.58 -8.66
N ALA A 169 8.74 -11.80 -8.18
CA ALA A 169 8.98 -10.44 -8.67
C ALA A 169 9.32 -10.40 -10.17
N MET A 170 10.17 -11.32 -10.63
CA MET A 170 10.52 -11.40 -12.06
C MET A 170 9.35 -11.88 -12.91
N TRP A 171 8.54 -12.80 -12.38
CA TRP A 171 7.29 -13.20 -13.03
C TRP A 171 6.32 -12.03 -13.15
N GLU A 172 6.11 -11.24 -12.09
CA GLU A 172 5.23 -10.06 -12.11
C GLU A 172 5.72 -9.00 -13.11
N LYS A 173 7.03 -8.74 -13.15
CA LYS A 173 7.64 -7.83 -14.14
C LYS A 173 7.33 -8.29 -15.56
N LYS A 174 7.54 -9.57 -15.87
CA LYS A 174 7.27 -10.14 -17.19
C LYS A 174 5.77 -10.08 -17.55
N GLN A 175 4.87 -10.25 -16.59
CA GLN A 175 3.43 -10.09 -16.85
C GLN A 175 3.05 -8.64 -17.13
N ARG A 176 3.64 -7.66 -16.42
CA ARG A 176 3.43 -6.24 -16.70
C ARG A 176 3.93 -5.86 -18.09
N GLU A 177 5.14 -6.29 -18.46
CA GLU A 177 5.70 -6.05 -19.80
C GLU A 177 4.89 -6.73 -20.90
N ARG A 178 4.29 -7.88 -20.63
CA ARG A 178 3.41 -8.55 -21.60
C ARG A 178 2.08 -7.82 -21.78
N ASN A 179 1.50 -7.31 -20.70
CA ASN A 179 0.21 -6.61 -20.72
C ASN A 179 0.34 -5.15 -21.17
N ASN A 180 1.50 -4.55 -20.97
CA ASN A 180 1.85 -3.21 -21.40
C ASN A 180 3.25 -3.23 -22.03
N PRO A 181 3.36 -3.68 -23.29
CA PRO A 181 4.65 -3.79 -23.97
C PRO A 181 5.34 -2.42 -23.97
N PRO A 182 6.67 -2.38 -23.73
CA PRO A 182 7.41 -1.16 -23.93
C PRO A 182 7.13 -0.64 -25.34
N LEU A 183 6.87 0.67 -25.45
CA LEU A 183 6.70 1.37 -26.72
C LEU A 183 7.86 1.01 -27.67
N SER A 184 7.60 0.96 -28.97
CA SER A 184 8.60 0.54 -29.96
C SER A 184 9.87 1.41 -29.91
N ASP A 185 11.03 0.91 -30.37
CA ASP A 185 12.29 1.69 -30.42
C ASP A 185 12.13 3.04 -31.14
N ARG A 186 11.18 3.14 -32.08
CA ARG A 186 10.82 4.40 -32.75
C ARG A 186 10.12 5.39 -31.82
N GLU A 187 9.25 4.92 -30.94
CA GLU A 187 8.51 5.75 -29.98
C GLU A 187 9.37 6.06 -28.74
N GLN A 188 10.22 5.12 -28.31
CA GLN A 188 11.27 5.40 -27.31
C GLN A 188 12.27 6.43 -27.84
N GLY A 189 12.70 6.29 -29.10
CA GLY A 189 13.54 7.27 -29.78
C GLY A 189 12.87 8.64 -29.89
N VAL A 190 11.56 8.72 -30.16
CA VAL A 190 10.83 10.00 -30.09
C VAL A 190 10.81 10.57 -28.67
N THR A 191 10.73 9.72 -27.65
CA THR A 191 10.72 10.18 -26.24
C THR A 191 12.11 10.59 -25.74
N GLU A 192 13.19 9.96 -26.24
CA GLU A 192 14.59 10.32 -25.99
C GLU A 192 15.09 11.50 -26.84
N LEU A 193 14.59 11.65 -28.08
CA LEU A 193 14.90 12.77 -28.99
C LEU A 193 14.17 14.06 -28.62
N LEU A 194 13.11 13.97 -27.82
CA LEU A 194 12.54 15.14 -27.18
C LEU A 194 13.47 15.55 -26.02
N ASP A 195 14.57 16.21 -26.37
CA ASP A 195 15.49 16.86 -25.42
C ASP A 195 14.69 17.59 -24.32
N GLU A 196 15.16 17.63 -23.08
CA GLU A 196 14.43 18.23 -21.95
C GLU A 196 13.99 19.68 -22.26
N ARG A 197 14.77 20.38 -23.09
CA ARG A 197 14.44 21.69 -23.66
C ARG A 197 13.26 21.66 -24.63
N THR A 198 13.16 20.64 -25.47
CA THR A 198 12.06 20.44 -26.42
C THR A 198 10.77 20.12 -25.69
N ILE A 199 10.80 19.26 -24.65
CA ILE A 199 9.63 18.98 -23.80
C ILE A 199 9.18 20.24 -23.07
N ALA A 200 10.10 20.99 -22.47
CA ALA A 200 9.78 22.26 -21.84
C ALA A 200 9.21 23.28 -22.84
N THR A 201 9.76 23.34 -24.06
CA THR A 201 9.29 24.24 -25.12
C THR A 201 7.90 23.86 -25.62
N LEU A 202 7.63 22.57 -25.85
CA LEU A 202 6.31 22.05 -26.22
C LEU A 202 5.30 22.27 -25.12
N HIS A 203 5.69 22.11 -23.85
CA HIS A 203 4.82 22.39 -22.71
C HIS A 203 4.46 23.88 -22.63
N VAL A 204 5.42 24.78 -22.85
CA VAL A 204 5.18 26.23 -22.92
C VAL A 204 4.29 26.61 -24.11
N GLN A 205 4.55 26.03 -25.30
CA GLN A 205 3.72 26.23 -26.49
C GLN A 205 2.29 25.70 -26.30
N PHE A 206 2.12 24.54 -25.66
CA PHE A 206 0.81 23.98 -25.34
C PHE A 206 0.05 24.92 -24.40
N LEU A 207 0.69 25.40 -23.32
CA LEU A 207 0.07 26.32 -22.39
C LEU A 207 -0.27 27.68 -23.03
N SER A 208 0.56 28.18 -23.96
CA SER A 208 0.26 29.43 -24.68
C SER A 208 -0.94 29.26 -25.62
N VAL A 209 -1.00 28.17 -26.40
CA VAL A 209 -2.13 27.85 -27.28
C VAL A 209 -3.41 27.66 -26.48
N LEU A 210 -3.33 26.99 -25.32
CA LEU A 210 -4.46 26.79 -24.42
C LEU A 210 -4.95 28.13 -23.86
N SER A 211 -4.04 29.00 -23.41
CA SER A 211 -4.36 30.34 -22.94
C SER A 211 -5.03 31.19 -24.04
N ASP A 212 -4.48 31.19 -25.26
CA ASP A 212 -5.05 31.92 -26.40
C ASP A 212 -6.43 31.37 -26.79
N THR A 213 -6.62 30.05 -26.69
CA THR A 213 -7.91 29.41 -26.96
C THR A 213 -8.94 29.81 -25.91
N PHE A 214 -8.55 29.88 -24.63
CA PHE A 214 -9.43 30.37 -23.57
C PHE A 214 -9.74 31.86 -23.70
N LEU A 215 -8.78 32.70 -24.11
CA LEU A 215 -9.01 34.12 -24.41
C LEU A 215 -10.00 34.27 -25.57
N LYS A 216 -9.83 33.55 -26.67
CA LYS A 216 -10.75 33.57 -27.82
C LYS A 216 -12.15 33.08 -27.46
N GLN A 217 -12.27 32.07 -26.60
CA GLN A 217 -13.55 31.59 -26.08
C GLN A 217 -14.19 32.65 -25.18
N LEU A 218 -13.40 33.31 -24.33
CA LEU A 218 -13.86 34.40 -23.46
C LEU A 218 -14.39 35.58 -24.27
N ASP A 219 -13.66 36.04 -25.29
CA ASP A 219 -14.07 37.14 -26.16
C ASP A 219 -15.34 36.79 -26.93
N LYS A 220 -15.44 35.56 -27.48
CA LYS A 220 -16.69 35.08 -28.10
C LYS A 220 -17.88 35.08 -27.14
N THR A 221 -17.67 34.69 -25.87
CA THR A 221 -18.73 34.75 -24.85
C THR A 221 -19.04 36.16 -24.35
N ARG A 222 -18.12 37.13 -24.49
CA ARG A 222 -18.34 38.55 -24.17
C ARG A 222 -19.06 39.29 -25.31
N ASP A 223 -18.75 38.95 -26.56
CA ASP A 223 -19.38 39.55 -27.75
C ASP A 223 -20.79 38.99 -28.04
N SER A 224 -21.11 37.78 -27.56
CA SER A 224 -22.49 37.29 -27.60
C SER A 224 -23.36 38.14 -26.66
N ARG A 225 -24.20 39.03 -27.22
CA ARG A 225 -25.14 39.93 -26.50
C ARG A 225 -26.18 39.21 -25.62
N ASP A 226 -26.13 37.89 -25.52
CA ASP A 226 -27.12 37.08 -24.81
C ASP A 226 -26.72 36.90 -23.33
N SER A 227 -27.34 37.71 -22.47
CA SER A 227 -27.06 37.82 -21.04
C SER A 227 -27.67 36.68 -20.21
N SER A 228 -27.39 35.41 -20.55
CA SER A 228 -27.79 34.29 -19.72
C SER A 228 -26.87 34.15 -18.49
N LYS A 229 -27.41 33.74 -17.32
CA LYS A 229 -26.61 33.48 -16.10
C LYS A 229 -25.50 32.44 -16.33
N VAL A 230 -25.67 31.57 -17.32
CA VAL A 230 -24.73 30.51 -17.69
C VAL A 230 -23.49 31.09 -18.39
N SER A 231 -23.64 32.05 -19.30
CA SER A 231 -22.49 32.69 -19.98
C SER A 231 -21.61 33.47 -19.00
N LYS A 232 -22.22 34.16 -18.02
CA LYS A 232 -21.50 34.86 -16.94
C LYS A 232 -20.75 33.93 -15.98
N LYS A 233 -21.28 32.73 -15.73
CA LYS A 233 -20.59 31.72 -14.91
C LYS A 233 -19.41 31.11 -15.66
N LEU A 234 -19.61 30.82 -16.94
CA LEU A 234 -18.57 30.28 -17.82
C LEU A 234 -17.42 31.29 -18.03
N SER A 235 -17.74 32.58 -18.24
CA SER A 235 -16.73 33.63 -18.39
C SER A 235 -15.89 33.78 -17.12
N LYS A 236 -16.51 33.76 -15.94
CA LYS A 236 -15.80 33.85 -14.64
C LYS A 236 -14.90 32.63 -14.39
N MET A 237 -15.31 31.45 -14.87
CA MET A 237 -14.52 30.23 -14.78
C MET A 237 -13.32 30.24 -15.74
N LEU A 238 -13.53 30.74 -16.97
CA LEU A 238 -12.47 30.95 -17.97
C LEU A 238 -11.45 32.00 -17.48
N GLU A 239 -11.90 33.10 -16.88
CA GLU A 239 -11.03 34.12 -16.26
C GLU A 239 -10.19 33.53 -15.11
N ALA A 240 -10.80 32.72 -14.25
CA ALA A 240 -10.09 32.05 -13.15
C ALA A 240 -9.05 31.05 -13.68
N ALA A 241 -9.39 30.27 -14.71
CA ALA A 241 -8.45 29.34 -15.35
C ALA A 241 -7.27 30.09 -15.98
N LEU A 242 -7.51 31.23 -16.63
CA LEU A 242 -6.46 32.08 -17.21
C LEU A 242 -5.54 32.68 -16.14
N ALA A 243 -6.09 33.11 -15.01
CA ALA A 243 -5.32 33.63 -13.88
C ALA A 243 -4.38 32.57 -13.29
N VAL A 244 -4.81 31.30 -13.26
CA VAL A 244 -3.98 30.18 -12.81
C VAL A 244 -2.87 29.88 -13.82
N LEU A 245 -3.18 29.88 -15.12
CA LEU A 245 -2.22 29.60 -16.19
C LEU A 245 -1.14 30.69 -16.33
N THR A 246 -1.48 31.95 -16.05
CA THR A 246 -0.55 33.10 -16.11
C THR A 246 0.30 33.28 -14.84
N SER A 247 -0.11 32.66 -13.72
CA SER A 247 0.65 32.64 -12.47
C SER A 247 1.85 31.68 -12.56
N ALA A 248 2.96 32.15 -13.12
CA ALA A 248 4.21 31.41 -13.33
C ALA A 248 4.86 30.81 -12.05
N LYS A 249 4.32 31.09 -10.85
CA LYS A 249 4.85 30.61 -9.57
C LYS A 249 4.29 29.24 -9.13
N GLY A 250 3.09 28.85 -9.60
CA GLY A 250 2.45 27.58 -9.23
C GLY A 250 3.02 26.37 -9.97
N MET A 251 3.37 26.52 -11.24
CA MET A 251 3.85 25.41 -12.09
C MET A 251 5.27 24.93 -11.74
N LYS A 252 6.12 25.78 -11.14
CA LYS A 252 7.46 25.37 -10.67
C LYS A 252 7.42 24.32 -9.54
N LYS A 253 6.33 24.23 -8.78
CA LYS A 253 6.20 23.26 -7.67
C LYS A 253 5.85 21.85 -8.17
N SER A 254 4.99 21.73 -9.19
CA SER A 254 4.67 20.45 -9.85
C SER A 254 5.91 19.86 -10.54
N SER A 255 6.70 20.72 -11.18
CA SER A 255 7.96 20.33 -11.84
C SER A 255 8.99 19.74 -10.87
N LYS A 256 9.09 20.22 -9.62
CA LYS A 256 10.01 19.62 -8.61
C LYS A 256 9.60 18.20 -8.18
N SER A 257 8.31 17.87 -8.16
CA SER A 257 7.84 16.52 -7.83
C SER A 257 8.15 15.53 -8.95
N TYR A 258 8.07 15.99 -10.21
CA TYR A 258 8.43 15.20 -11.38
C TYR A 258 9.95 14.98 -11.47
N ILE A 259 10.75 16.02 -11.20
CA ILE A 259 12.22 15.95 -11.13
C ILE A 259 12.68 14.98 -10.03
N GLY A 260 11.98 14.91 -8.89
CA GLY A 260 12.31 13.97 -7.82
C GLY A 260 12.08 12.51 -8.22
N ILE A 261 10.97 12.22 -8.92
CA ILE A 261 10.65 10.88 -9.41
C ILE A 261 11.59 10.48 -10.57
N SER A 262 11.95 11.40 -11.45
CA SER A 262 12.89 11.10 -12.55
C SER A 262 14.31 10.85 -12.04
N ARG A 263 14.77 11.60 -11.03
CA ARG A 263 16.09 11.39 -10.41
C ARG A 263 16.19 10.04 -9.71
N MET A 264 15.11 9.60 -9.06
CA MET A 264 15.05 8.28 -8.42
C MET A 264 15.13 7.13 -9.45
N LEU A 265 14.45 7.28 -10.60
CA LEU A 265 14.50 6.30 -11.69
C LEU A 265 15.85 6.30 -12.43
N GLN A 266 16.53 7.44 -12.45
CA GLN A 266 17.84 7.59 -13.06
C GLN A 266 18.94 7.00 -12.16
N ASP A 267 18.87 7.23 -10.85
CA ASP A 267 19.73 6.57 -9.87
C ASP A 267 19.54 5.03 -9.90
N GLU A 268 18.32 4.54 -10.11
CA GLU A 268 18.04 3.10 -10.28
C GLU A 268 18.67 2.52 -11.56
N LYS A 269 18.59 3.24 -12.68
CA LYS A 269 19.27 2.87 -13.95
C LYS A 269 20.79 2.89 -13.82
N ASP A 270 21.34 3.92 -13.20
CA ASP A 270 22.79 4.07 -13.03
C ASP A 270 23.34 3.00 -12.08
N THR A 271 22.58 2.64 -11.03
CA THR A 271 22.94 1.53 -10.13
C THR A 271 22.95 0.19 -10.86
N LEU A 272 21.96 -0.06 -11.73
CA LEU A 272 21.92 -1.28 -12.55
C LEU A 272 23.05 -1.32 -13.59
N ALA A 273 23.37 -0.19 -14.20
CA ALA A 273 24.49 -0.07 -15.14
C ALA A 273 25.85 -0.31 -14.45
N TYR A 274 26.02 0.17 -13.21
CA TYR A 274 27.24 -0.08 -12.44
C TYR A 274 27.46 -1.56 -12.15
N LEU A 275 26.37 -2.30 -11.86
CA LEU A 275 26.40 -3.76 -11.66
C LEU A 275 26.73 -4.52 -12.96
N GLU A 276 26.38 -3.96 -14.13
CA GLU A 276 26.74 -4.51 -15.44
C GLU A 276 28.20 -4.21 -15.85
N ILE A 277 28.76 -3.08 -15.42
CA ILE A 277 30.16 -2.72 -15.67
C ILE A 277 31.11 -3.57 -14.82
N ASP A 278 30.78 -3.77 -13.53
CA ASP A 278 31.61 -4.59 -12.62
C ASP A 278 31.66 -6.07 -13.01
N SER A 279 30.58 -6.57 -13.63
CA SER A 279 30.55 -7.94 -14.18
C SER A 279 31.40 -8.09 -15.45
N ASN A 280 31.56 -7.03 -16.25
CA ASN A 280 32.42 -7.05 -17.43
C ASN A 280 33.90 -6.75 -17.12
N SER A 281 34.20 -5.95 -16.09
CA SER A 281 35.59 -5.68 -15.67
C SER A 281 36.25 -6.91 -15.05
N GLN A 282 35.53 -7.68 -14.22
CA GLN A 282 36.05 -8.93 -13.63
C GLN A 282 36.28 -10.05 -14.66
N ILE A 283 35.56 -10.05 -15.78
CA ILE A 283 35.77 -11.02 -16.88
C ILE A 283 37.04 -10.67 -17.70
N ALA A 284 37.38 -9.38 -17.82
CA ALA A 284 38.59 -8.94 -18.51
C ALA A 284 39.87 -9.24 -17.72
N ASP A 285 39.85 -9.11 -16.39
CA ASP A 285 41.02 -9.40 -15.53
C ASP A 285 41.29 -10.91 -15.32
N ILE A 286 40.34 -11.78 -15.66
CA ILE A 286 40.49 -13.25 -15.56
C ILE A 286 40.97 -13.86 -16.90
N LEU A 287 40.85 -13.13 -18.02
CA LEU A 287 41.25 -13.57 -19.36
C LEU A 287 42.50 -12.85 -19.91
N GLY A 288 43.21 -12.07 -19.07
CA GLY A 288 44.51 -11.45 -19.35
C GLY A 288 45.67 -12.21 -18.72
#